data_AF-A0A2J0MEU7-F1
#
_entry.id   AF-A0A2J0MEU7-F1
#
_cell.length_a   1.000
_cell.length_b   1.000
_cell.length_c   1.000
_cell.angle_alpha   90.00
_cell.angle_beta   90.00
_cell.angle_gamma   90.00
#
_symmetry.space_group_name_H-M   'P 1'
#
loop_
_entity.id
_entity.type
_entity.pdbx_description
1 polymer ?
#
loop_
_entity_poly.entity_id
_entity_poly.type
_entity_poly.pdbx_seq_one_letter_code
_entity_poly.pdbx_strand_id
1 'polypeptide(L)'
;MPEKVNKIQNNHGKILMKWSFPEFPKYERTRGWYIGAAIIGGGLLIFAMVTGNFLFAIIIVIAAIIIFMRTTSEPARLKARITEDGIEVGTQFYPYKEFKNFRIIYEPPEVKDLYFEFKGSIRPRLAISLEDQNPVKVREILLNFIDEDLSRENESLSDGMGRIFKI
;
A
#
# COMPACT_ATOMS: atom_id res chain seq x y z
N MET A 1 23.68 -35.26 -2.35
CA MET A 1 23.83 -33.97 -3.05
C MET A 1 22.98 -32.94 -2.33
N PRO A 2 23.52 -31.96 -1.59
CA PRO A 2 22.69 -30.90 -1.05
C PRO A 2 22.61 -29.72 -2.03
N GLU A 3 21.38 -29.24 -2.18
CA GLU A 3 20.97 -28.09 -2.98
C GLU A 3 21.84 -26.86 -2.70
N LYS A 4 22.24 -26.19 -3.79
CA LYS A 4 22.88 -24.88 -3.74
C LYS A 4 21.86 -23.88 -3.18
N VAL A 5 21.97 -23.58 -1.88
CA VAL A 5 21.37 -22.39 -1.28
C VAL A 5 21.89 -21.19 -2.06
N ASN A 6 21.02 -20.63 -2.90
CA ASN A 6 21.31 -19.49 -3.74
C ASN A 6 21.51 -18.28 -2.80
N LYS A 7 22.76 -18.07 -2.38
CA LYS A 7 23.20 -16.84 -1.72
C LYS A 7 22.96 -15.72 -2.73
N ILE A 8 21.82 -15.04 -2.60
CA ILE A 8 21.70 -13.67 -3.07
C ILE A 8 22.84 -12.95 -2.36
N GLN A 9 23.91 -12.65 -3.10
CA GLN A 9 25.00 -11.84 -2.60
C GLN A 9 24.39 -10.49 -2.26
N ASN A 10 24.14 -10.26 -0.97
CA ASN A 10 23.69 -8.96 -0.49
C ASN A 10 24.87 -8.01 -0.67
N ASN A 11 24.90 -7.30 -1.79
CA ASN A 11 25.93 -6.31 -2.12
C ASN A 11 25.72 -4.99 -1.34
N HIS A 12 24.88 -5.03 -0.30
CA HIS A 12 24.34 -3.88 0.46
C HIS A 12 24.43 -4.12 1.99
N GLY A 13 25.39 -4.95 2.41
CA GLY A 13 25.64 -5.26 3.82
C GLY A 13 24.72 -6.33 4.42
N LYS A 14 24.68 -6.38 5.77
CA LYS A 14 23.87 -7.34 6.52
C LYS A 14 22.39 -6.93 6.50
N ILE A 15 21.51 -7.92 6.36
CA ILE A 15 20.06 -7.71 6.54
C ILE A 15 19.76 -7.64 8.04
N LEU A 16 19.28 -6.48 8.49
CA LEU A 16 18.91 -6.21 9.89
C LEU A 16 17.48 -6.67 10.17
N MET A 17 16.58 -6.49 9.19
CA MET A 17 15.17 -6.87 9.31
C MET A 17 14.56 -7.18 7.94
N LYS A 18 13.62 -8.12 7.88
CA LYS A 18 12.89 -8.45 6.65
C LYS A 18 11.46 -8.86 6.94
N TRP A 19 10.52 -8.39 6.13
CA TRP A 19 9.12 -8.81 6.18
C TRP A 19 8.45 -8.66 4.81
N SER A 20 7.21 -9.12 4.70
CA SER A 20 6.44 -9.02 3.47
C SER A 20 5.09 -8.38 3.73
N PHE A 21 4.74 -7.42 2.88
CA PHE A 21 3.55 -6.58 3.01
C PHE A 21 2.86 -6.45 1.65
N PRO A 22 1.53 -6.19 1.60
CA PRO A 22 0.82 -5.95 0.35
C PRO A 22 1.27 -4.62 -0.27
N GLU A 23 1.41 -4.56 -1.59
CA GLU A 23 1.83 -3.35 -2.33
C GLU A 23 0.92 -2.13 -2.07
N PHE A 24 -0.38 -2.39 -1.87
CA PHE A 24 -1.36 -1.37 -1.51
C PHE A 24 -2.30 -1.90 -0.43
N PRO A 25 -2.77 -1.04 0.50
CA PRO A 25 -3.75 -1.44 1.50
C PRO A 25 -5.06 -1.87 0.84
N LYS A 26 -5.49 -3.11 1.09
CA LYS A 26 -6.79 -3.60 0.64
C LYS A 26 -7.83 -3.23 1.68
N TYR A 27 -8.66 -2.24 1.37
CA TYR A 27 -9.84 -1.96 2.18
C TYR A 27 -10.89 -3.06 1.95
N GLU A 28 -11.18 -3.84 2.99
CA GLU A 28 -12.29 -4.78 2.92
C GLU A 28 -13.61 -4.02 2.74
N ARG A 29 -14.30 -4.29 1.63
CA ARG A 29 -15.62 -3.72 1.35
C ARG A 29 -16.65 -4.47 2.18
N THR A 30 -17.42 -3.74 2.97
CA THR A 30 -18.50 -4.31 3.77
C THR A 30 -19.64 -4.80 2.86
N ARG A 31 -20.41 -5.78 3.33
CA ARG A 31 -21.56 -6.35 2.60
C ARG A 31 -22.53 -5.29 2.07
N GLY A 32 -22.71 -4.19 2.81
CA GLY A 32 -23.55 -3.06 2.41
C GLY A 32 -23.08 -2.34 1.15
N TRP A 33 -21.77 -2.30 0.87
CA TRP A 33 -21.24 -1.71 -0.35
C TRP A 33 -21.70 -2.48 -1.60
N TYR A 34 -21.67 -3.81 -1.54
CA TYR A 34 -22.13 -4.68 -2.63
C TYR A 34 -23.65 -4.57 -2.84
N ILE A 35 -24.42 -4.48 -1.76
CA ILE A 35 -25.88 -4.28 -1.85
C ILE A 35 -26.19 -2.92 -2.50
N GLY A 36 -25.51 -1.85 -2.08
CA GLY A 36 -25.66 -0.52 -2.69
C GLY A 36 -25.30 -0.52 -4.18
N ALA A 37 -24.17 -1.13 -4.54
CA ALA A 37 -23.74 -1.26 -5.93
C ALA A 37 -24.75 -2.06 -6.78
N ALA A 38 -25.33 -3.13 -6.23
CA ALA A 38 -26.35 -3.92 -6.90
C ALA A 38 -27.66 -3.14 -7.12
N ILE A 39 -28.11 -2.36 -6.12
CA ILE A 39 -29.31 -1.51 -6.24
C ILE A 39 -29.10 -0.45 -7.32
N ILE A 40 -27.97 0.26 -7.28
CA ILE A 40 -27.65 1.31 -8.24
C ILE A 40 -27.49 0.71 -9.65
N GLY A 41 -26.69 -0.34 -9.79
CA GLY A 41 -26.47 -1.01 -11.08
C GLY A 41 -27.76 -1.58 -11.66
N GLY A 42 -28.58 -2.24 -10.85
CA GLY A 42 -29.89 -2.75 -11.25
C GLY A 42 -30.84 -1.64 -11.69
N GLY A 43 -30.90 -0.53 -10.95
CA GLY A 43 -31.69 0.64 -11.32
C GLY A 43 -31.28 1.26 -12.65
N LEU A 44 -29.96 1.39 -12.89
CA LEU A 44 -29.42 1.88 -14.16
C LEU A 44 -29.73 0.95 -15.33
N LEU A 45 -29.69 -0.37 -15.13
CA LEU A 45 -30.07 -1.35 -16.15
C LEU A 45 -31.56 -1.29 -16.48
N ILE A 46 -32.43 -1.19 -15.47
CA ILE A 46 -33.88 -1.02 -15.68
C ILE A 46 -34.15 0.27 -16.46
N PHE A 47 -33.51 1.36 -16.09
CA PHE A 47 -33.60 2.63 -16.81
C PHE A 47 -33.16 2.50 -18.27
N ALA A 48 -32.05 1.80 -18.53
CA ALA A 48 -31.56 1.53 -19.88
C ALA A 48 -32.59 0.75 -20.72
N MET A 49 -33.26 -0.25 -20.12
CA MET A 49 -34.29 -1.04 -20.80
C MET A 49 -35.54 -0.19 -21.11
N VAL A 50 -36.02 0.60 -20.15
CA VAL A 50 -37.20 1.48 -20.33
C VAL A 50 -36.96 2.54 -21.41
N THR A 51 -35.74 3.06 -21.50
CA THR A 51 -35.36 4.04 -22.53
C THR A 51 -34.98 3.41 -23.86
N GLY A 52 -34.94 2.08 -23.96
CA GLY A 52 -34.48 1.36 -25.16
C GLY A 52 -33.00 1.60 -25.50
N ASN A 53 -32.20 2.08 -24.54
CA ASN A 53 -30.82 2.45 -24.76
C ASN A 53 -29.87 1.26 -24.51
N PHE A 54 -29.76 0.40 -25.53
CA PHE A 54 -28.89 -0.78 -25.48
C PHE A 54 -27.41 -0.44 -25.27
N LEU A 55 -26.93 0.69 -25.82
CA LEU A 55 -25.54 1.12 -25.63
C LEU A 55 -25.25 1.46 -24.17
N PHE A 56 -26.18 2.16 -23.51
CA PHE A 56 -26.04 2.49 -22.09
C PHE A 56 -26.01 1.22 -21.23
N ALA A 57 -26.88 0.24 -21.51
CA ALA A 57 -26.88 -1.04 -20.80
C ALA A 57 -25.53 -1.77 -20.92
N ILE A 58 -24.94 -1.82 -22.11
CA ILE A 58 -23.62 -2.43 -22.35
C ILE A 58 -22.53 -1.73 -21.53
N ILE A 59 -22.52 -0.39 -21.51
CA ILE A 59 -21.55 0.40 -20.73
C ILE A 59 -21.66 0.05 -19.23
N ILE A 60 -22.88 -0.04 -18.69
CA ILE A 60 -23.11 -0.41 -17.29
C ILE A 60 -22.57 -1.80 -16.98
N VAL A 61 -22.80 -2.78 -17.88
CA VAL A 61 -22.29 -4.15 -17.70
C VAL A 61 -20.75 -4.17 -17.70
N ILE A 62 -20.12 -3.48 -18.66
CA ILE A 62 -18.65 -3.39 -18.72
C ILE A 62 -18.09 -2.72 -17.47
N ALA A 63 -18.68 -1.61 -17.02
CA ALA A 63 -18.27 -0.93 -15.80
C ALA A 63 -18.40 -1.85 -14.57
N ALA A 64 -19.50 -2.60 -14.46
CA ALA A 64 -19.70 -3.56 -13.38
C ALA A 64 -18.63 -4.66 -13.38
N ILE A 65 -18.26 -5.19 -14.55
CA ILE A 65 -17.19 -6.19 -14.70
C ILE A 65 -15.84 -5.60 -14.26
N ILE A 66 -15.51 -4.39 -14.70
CA ILE A 66 -14.25 -3.71 -14.34
C ILE A 66 -14.16 -3.52 -12.81
N ILE A 67 -15.24 -3.04 -12.20
CA ILE A 67 -15.34 -2.86 -10.75
C ILE A 67 -15.17 -4.21 -10.03
N PHE A 68 -15.83 -5.26 -10.52
CA PHE A 68 -15.75 -6.60 -9.94
C PHE A 68 -14.32 -7.18 -10.01
N MET A 69 -13.67 -7.06 -11.16
CA MET A 69 -12.27 -7.49 -11.33
C MET A 69 -11.34 -6.73 -10.38
N ARG A 70 -11.45 -5.40 -10.32
CA ARG A 70 -10.62 -4.56 -9.44
C ARG A 70 -10.82 -4.88 -7.96
N THR A 71 -12.04 -5.24 -7.56
CA THR A 71 -12.36 -5.57 -6.16
C THR A 71 -11.80 -6.94 -5.75
N THR A 72 -11.69 -7.87 -6.70
CA THR A 72 -11.26 -9.26 -6.43
C THR A 72 -9.74 -9.41 -6.46
N SER A 73 -9.04 -8.59 -7.24
CA SER A 73 -7.58 -8.61 -7.31
C SER A 73 -6.93 -8.41 -5.94
N GLU A 74 -6.17 -9.41 -5.49
CA GLU A 74 -5.34 -9.29 -4.29
C GLU A 74 -4.07 -8.50 -4.60
N PRO A 75 -3.64 -7.57 -3.72
CA PRO A 75 -2.38 -6.87 -3.91
C PRO A 75 -1.22 -7.86 -3.93
N ALA A 76 -0.29 -7.68 -4.87
CA ALA A 76 0.96 -8.43 -4.85
C ALA A 76 1.68 -8.19 -3.52
N ARG A 77 2.28 -9.24 -2.95
CA ARG A 77 3.08 -9.11 -1.73
C ARG A 77 4.50 -8.71 -2.09
N LEU A 78 4.93 -7.54 -1.62
CA LEU A 78 6.30 -7.09 -1.71
C LEU A 78 7.11 -7.58 -0.50
N LYS A 79 8.42 -7.71 -0.69
CA LYS A 79 9.37 -8.01 0.39
C LYS A 79 10.16 -6.75 0.71
N ALA A 80 10.04 -6.27 1.96
CA ALA A 80 10.89 -5.22 2.50
C ALA A 80 12.09 -5.84 3.22
N ARG A 81 13.28 -5.29 3.01
CA ARG A 81 14.51 -5.62 3.74
C ARG A 81 15.19 -4.34 4.17
N ILE A 82 15.41 -4.19 5.48
CA ILE A 82 16.26 -3.14 6.04
C ILE A 82 17.68 -3.72 6.12
N THR A 83 18.63 -3.05 5.49
CA THR A 83 20.04 -3.43 5.43
C THR A 83 20.92 -2.35 6.05
N GLU A 84 22.22 -2.59 6.16
CA GLU A 84 23.18 -1.60 6.69
C GLU A 84 23.38 -0.41 5.74
N ASP A 85 23.23 -0.61 4.42
CA ASP A 85 23.47 0.45 3.42
C ASP A 85 22.19 1.16 2.95
N GLY A 86 21.02 0.58 3.23
CA GLY A 86 19.74 1.12 2.80
C GLY A 86 18.57 0.16 2.94
N ILE A 87 17.52 0.39 2.16
CA ILE A 87 16.26 -0.35 2.20
C ILE A 87 15.98 -0.96 0.84
N GLU A 88 15.71 -2.27 0.80
CA GLU A 88 15.26 -2.96 -0.41
C GLU A 88 13.75 -3.19 -0.33
N VAL A 89 13.02 -2.80 -1.37
CA VAL A 89 11.58 -3.05 -1.50
C VAL A 89 11.33 -3.73 -2.85
N GLY A 90 10.91 -5.00 -2.80
CA GLY A 90 10.74 -5.81 -4.00
C GLY A 90 12.07 -5.99 -4.73
N THR A 91 12.18 -5.41 -5.92
CA THR A 91 13.39 -5.44 -6.78
C THR A 91 14.22 -4.17 -6.70
N GLN A 92 13.77 -3.15 -5.97
CA GLN A 92 14.44 -1.84 -5.90
C GLN A 92 15.22 -1.68 -4.60
N PHE A 93 16.36 -0.97 -4.68
CA PHE A 93 17.20 -0.61 -3.54
C PHE A 93 17.26 0.91 -3.37
N TYR A 94 17.10 1.37 -2.14
CA TYR A 94 17.09 2.78 -1.76
C TYR A 94 18.18 3.02 -0.69
N PRO A 95 19.32 3.62 -1.06
CA PRO A 95 20.37 3.99 -0.11
C PRO A 95 19.91 5.01 0.94
N TYR A 96 20.39 4.91 2.18
CA TYR A 96 19.99 5.84 3.25
C TYR A 96 20.23 7.32 2.91
N LYS A 97 21.30 7.62 2.15
CA LYS A 97 21.63 8.97 1.70
C LYS A 97 20.55 9.65 0.88
N GLU A 98 19.63 8.90 0.26
CA GLU A 98 18.53 9.46 -0.55
C GLU A 98 17.35 9.94 0.31
N PHE A 99 17.24 9.42 1.53
CA PHE A 99 16.17 9.76 2.46
C PHE A 99 16.53 11.01 3.26
N LYS A 100 15.52 11.87 3.45
CA LYS A 100 15.60 13.05 4.30
C LYS A 100 15.29 12.68 5.75
N ASN A 101 14.20 11.96 5.96
CA ASN A 101 13.75 11.50 7.26
C ASN A 101 12.81 10.30 7.07
N PHE A 102 12.51 9.61 8.17
CA PHE A 102 11.46 8.61 8.22
C PHE A 102 10.40 8.96 9.26
N ARG A 103 9.21 8.36 9.13
CA ARG A 103 8.09 8.52 10.06
C ARG A 103 7.34 7.20 10.21
N ILE A 104 6.89 6.90 11.44
CA ILE A 104 6.07 5.73 11.72
C ILE A 104 4.69 6.21 12.18
N ILE A 105 3.64 5.80 11.47
CA ILE A 105 2.25 6.00 11.89
C ILE A 105 1.70 4.65 12.32
N TYR A 106 1.36 4.53 13.60
CA TYR A 106 0.94 3.27 14.21
C TYR A 106 -0.34 3.47 15.04
N GLU A 107 -1.47 3.30 14.37
CA GLU A 107 -2.83 3.33 14.93
C GLU A 107 -3.58 2.03 14.54
N PRO A 108 -3.30 0.90 15.22
CA PRO A 108 -4.02 -0.34 14.98
C PRO A 108 -5.52 -0.19 15.27
N PRO A 109 -6.41 -0.85 14.51
CA PRO A 109 -6.13 -1.82 13.45
C PRO A 109 -5.93 -1.20 12.05
N GLU A 110 -6.15 0.10 11.89
CA GLU A 110 -6.31 0.71 10.56
C GLU A 110 -4.99 1.17 9.92
N VAL A 111 -4.02 1.65 10.71
CA VAL A 111 -2.79 2.24 10.19
C VAL A 111 -1.57 1.66 10.89
N LYS A 112 -0.66 1.08 10.11
CA LYS A 112 0.60 0.53 10.60
C LYS A 112 1.69 0.77 9.56
N ASP A 113 1.92 2.02 9.19
CA ASP A 113 2.77 2.37 8.06
C ASP A 113 4.06 3.07 8.46
N LEU A 114 5.12 2.75 7.72
CA LEU A 114 6.43 3.38 7.77
C LEU A 114 6.63 4.19 6.48
N TYR A 115 6.85 5.49 6.65
CA TYR A 115 7.05 6.43 5.55
C TYR A 115 8.49 6.91 5.51
N PHE A 116 9.04 7.04 4.31
CA PHE A 116 10.33 7.67 4.06
C PHE A 116 10.18 8.83 3.08
N GLU A 117 10.62 10.01 3.50
CA GLU A 117 10.66 11.19 2.63
C GLU A 117 12.00 11.23 1.90
N PHE A 118 11.99 11.51 0.60
CA PHE A 118 13.22 11.68 -0.17
C PHE A 118 13.74 13.11 -0.08
N LYS A 119 15.05 13.31 -0.23
CA LYS A 119 15.66 14.65 -0.24
C LYS A 119 15.22 15.54 -1.41
N GLY A 120 14.69 14.96 -2.49
CA GLY A 120 14.21 15.70 -3.66
C GLY A 120 12.70 15.95 -3.63
N SER A 121 12.27 17.20 -3.82
CA SER A 121 10.87 17.64 -3.70
C SER A 121 9.87 17.01 -4.69
N ILE A 122 10.35 16.35 -5.75
CA ILE A 122 9.49 15.79 -6.81
C ILE A 122 9.21 14.29 -6.59
N ARG A 123 10.08 13.59 -5.85
CA ARG A 123 9.96 12.14 -5.69
C ARG A 123 8.90 11.85 -4.61
N PRO A 124 7.88 11.02 -4.91
CA PRO A 124 6.89 10.65 -3.91
C PRO A 124 7.56 9.89 -2.76
N ARG A 125 7.07 10.11 -1.53
CA ARG A 125 7.51 9.35 -0.34
C ARG A 125 7.33 7.85 -0.55
N LEU A 126 8.22 7.06 0.04
CA LEU A 126 8.12 5.60 0.05
C LEU A 126 7.30 5.18 1.28
N ALA A 127 6.20 4.45 1.07
CA ALA A 127 5.38 3.89 2.14
C ALA A 127 5.57 2.36 2.21
N ILE A 128 5.73 1.83 3.42
CA ILE A 128 5.92 0.41 3.70
C ILE A 128 5.01 0.03 4.87
N SER A 129 4.06 -0.88 4.67
CA SER A 129 3.26 -1.40 5.79
C SER A 129 4.14 -2.25 6.71
N LEU A 130 4.04 -2.00 8.01
CA LEU A 130 4.70 -2.75 9.09
C LEU A 130 4.03 -4.09 9.36
N GLU A 131 2.78 -4.31 8.93
CA GLU A 131 2.02 -5.55 9.19
C GLU A 131 2.05 -5.95 10.68
N ASP A 132 2.73 -7.05 11.02
CA ASP A 132 2.90 -7.59 12.38
C ASP A 132 4.27 -7.24 12.99
N GLN A 133 5.05 -6.38 12.34
CA GLN A 133 6.35 -5.96 12.85
C GLN A 133 6.20 -4.99 14.02
N ASN A 134 7.07 -5.13 15.03
CA ASN A 134 7.09 -4.23 16.17
C ASN A 134 7.63 -2.84 15.75
N PRO A 135 6.82 -1.77 15.81
CA PRO A 135 7.23 -0.42 15.37
C PRO A 135 8.42 0.11 16.18
N VAL A 136 8.54 -0.24 17.46
CA VAL A 136 9.65 0.19 18.34
C VAL A 136 10.96 -0.38 17.83
N LYS A 137 10.98 -1.67 17.48
CA LYS A 137 12.19 -2.33 16.96
C LYS A 137 12.60 -1.76 15.60
N VAL A 138 11.63 -1.45 14.75
CA VAL A 138 11.90 -0.83 13.45
C VAL A 138 12.50 0.57 13.65
N ARG A 139 11.91 1.37 14.55
CA ARG A 139 12.41 2.70 14.93
C ARG A 139 13.86 2.63 15.43
N GLU A 140 14.15 1.75 16.38
CA GLU A 140 15.49 1.58 16.95
C GLU A 140 16.55 1.26 15.88
N ILE A 141 16.21 0.44 14.89
CA ILE A 141 17.11 0.12 13.79
C ILE A 141 17.34 1.35 12.91
N LEU A 142 16.27 2.00 12.46
CA LEU A 142 16.32 3.11 11.50
C LEU A 142 16.98 4.37 12.07
N LEU A 143 16.83 4.64 13.36
CA LEU A 143 17.47 5.77 14.05
C LEU A 143 19.00 5.74 13.99
N ASN A 144 19.61 4.58 13.72
CA ASN A 144 21.06 4.50 13.52
C ASN A 144 21.51 5.05 12.15
N PHE A 145 20.58 5.27 11.21
CA PHE A 145 20.89 5.57 9.82
C PHE A 145 20.19 6.82 9.26
N ILE A 146 18.97 7.10 9.71
CA ILE A 146 18.13 8.22 9.23
C ILE A 146 17.44 8.87 10.44
N ASP A 147 17.29 10.19 10.42
CA ASP A 147 16.53 10.92 11.44
C ASP A 147 15.02 10.67 11.33
N GLU A 148 14.34 10.59 12.48
CA GLU A 148 12.89 10.51 12.54
C GLU A 148 12.26 11.92 12.54
N ASP A 149 11.23 12.13 11.74
CA ASP A 149 10.46 13.38 11.73
C ASP A 149 9.24 13.30 12.64
N LEU A 150 9.39 13.82 13.85
CA LEU A 150 8.35 13.86 14.88
C LEU A 150 7.38 15.04 14.70
N SER A 151 7.55 15.89 13.69
CA SER A 151 6.76 17.14 13.56
C SER A 151 5.30 16.93 13.11
N ARG A 152 4.94 15.72 12.67
CA ARG A 152 3.61 15.39 12.15
C ARG A 152 3.11 14.04 12.71
N GLU A 153 2.57 14.09 13.91
CA GLU A 153 1.89 12.96 14.58
C GLU A 153 0.53 12.60 13.96
N ASN A 154 -0.04 13.46 13.11
CA ASN A 154 -1.35 13.23 12.49
C ASN A 154 -1.23 12.99 10.98
N GLU A 155 -2.01 12.04 10.47
CA GLU A 155 -2.25 11.85 9.04
C GLU A 155 -2.53 13.21 8.37
N SER A 156 -1.93 13.44 7.19
CA SER A 156 -2.32 14.60 6.40
C SER A 156 -3.80 14.48 6.09
N LEU A 157 -4.56 15.59 6.18
CA LEU A 157 -6.00 15.62 5.92
C LEU A 157 -6.38 14.99 4.55
N SER A 158 -5.45 14.96 3.60
CA SER A 158 -5.61 14.30 2.30
C SER A 158 -5.66 12.75 2.38
N ASP A 159 -4.89 12.13 3.28
CA ASP A 159 -4.91 10.67 3.48
C ASP A 159 -6.18 10.25 4.24
N GLY A 160 -6.61 11.05 5.22
CA GLY A 160 -7.89 10.86 5.91
C GLY A 160 -9.08 10.89 4.95
N MET A 161 -9.04 11.77 3.93
CA MET A 161 -10.07 11.79 2.88
C MET A 161 -10.10 10.49 2.07
N GLY A 162 -8.95 9.93 1.67
CA GLY A 162 -8.90 8.65 0.94
C GLY A 162 -9.58 7.50 1.70
N ARG A 163 -9.37 7.43 3.02
CA ARG A 163 -10.02 6.45 3.91
C ARG A 163 -11.53 6.67 4.03
N ILE A 164 -11.98 7.91 4.19
CA ILE A 164 -13.42 8.26 4.27
C ILE A 164 -14.12 7.92 2.95
N PHE A 165 -13.47 8.20 1.82
CA PHE A 165 -14.02 7.90 0.51
C PHE A 165 -13.89 6.42 0.13
N LYS A 166 -13.05 5.64 0.82
CA LYS A 166 -12.79 4.23 0.46
C LYS A 166 -12.39 4.13 -1.02
N ILE A 167 -11.55 5.03 -1.54
CA ILE A 167 -11.08 5.00 -2.95
C ILE A 167 -9.57 4.90 -3.00
#